data_AF-A0A318PV54-F1
#
_entry.id   AF-A0A318PV54-F1
#
_cell.length_a   1.000
_cell.length_b   1.000
_cell.length_c   1.000
_cell.angle_alpha   90.00
_cell.angle_beta   90.00
_cell.angle_gamma   90.00
#
_symmetry.space_group_name_H-M   'P 1'
#
loop_
_entity.id
_entity.type
_entity.pdbx_description
1 polymer ?
#
loop_
_entity_poly.entity_id
_entity_poly.type
_entity_poly.pdbx_seq_one_letter_code
_entity_poly.pdbx_strand_id
1 'polypeptide(L)'
;MTGDGGRLPIVLFGARVCPDGTPSRTLRLRVEAAAAFARTCEHPLLIPTGAARDGLPSEAAVMATMLRDLGIAGENILPEETARDTLESVRACSRLLHAMGHDGPVAVATSAYHLPRCMALMALAGWRVMRVPPPPHPAARSVPRRWFWRLREGAALPWDVLLMLAQGRRGASSCD
;
A
#
# COMPACT_ATOMS: atom_id res chain seq x y z
N MET A 1 -21.80 21.57 4.79
CA MET A 1 -20.91 20.38 4.82
C MET A 1 -20.07 20.47 3.56
N THR A 2 -18.95 21.21 3.65
CA THR A 2 -18.08 21.49 2.50
C THR A 2 -17.35 20.20 2.14
N GLY A 3 -17.70 19.65 0.97
CA GLY A 3 -16.97 18.55 0.37
C GLY A 3 -15.52 18.97 0.18
N ASP A 4 -14.62 18.24 0.84
CA ASP A 4 -13.18 18.31 0.60
C ASP A 4 -12.99 17.96 -0.88
N GLY A 5 -12.56 18.94 -1.68
CA GLY A 5 -12.32 18.77 -3.12
C GLY A 5 -11.44 17.53 -3.30
N GLY A 6 -12.02 16.50 -3.94
CA GLY A 6 -11.63 15.10 -3.79
C GLY A 6 -10.14 14.87 -3.62
N ARG A 7 -9.70 14.69 -2.36
CA ARG A 7 -8.32 14.29 -2.07
C ARG A 7 -8.06 12.94 -2.72
N LEU A 8 -6.81 12.72 -3.15
CA LEU A 8 -6.36 11.39 -3.57
C LEU A 8 -5.65 10.70 -2.40
N PRO A 9 -6.27 9.67 -1.79
CA PRO A 9 -5.61 8.90 -0.74
C PRO A 9 -4.52 8.02 -1.33
N ILE A 10 -3.34 8.07 -0.72
CA ILE A 10 -2.17 7.26 -1.06
C ILE A 10 -1.88 6.39 0.17
N VAL A 11 -2.35 5.14 0.13
CA VAL A 11 -2.10 4.16 1.19
C VAL A 11 -0.68 3.64 1.07
N LEU A 12 0.14 3.91 2.07
CA LEU A 12 1.55 3.57 2.12
C LEU A 12 1.75 2.40 3.11
N PHE A 13 2.00 1.22 2.55
CA PHE A 13 2.20 0.01 3.36
C PHE A 13 3.59 -0.01 3.98
N GLY A 14 3.63 -0.20 5.29
CA GLY A 14 4.85 -0.32 6.05
C GLY A 14 5.73 -1.52 5.68
N ALA A 15 6.98 -1.42 6.12
CA ALA A 15 8.02 -2.43 6.01
C ALA A 15 8.86 -2.37 7.29
N ARG A 16 9.61 -3.44 7.55
CA ARG A 16 10.38 -3.60 8.80
C ARG A 16 11.15 -2.35 9.22
N VAL A 17 11.01 -1.95 10.48
CA VAL A 17 11.87 -1.01 11.19
C VAL A 17 13.08 -1.77 11.75
N CYS A 18 14.27 -1.18 11.67
CA CYS A 18 15.48 -1.79 12.20
C CYS A 18 15.44 -1.83 13.75
N PRO A 19 16.19 -2.74 14.41
CA PRO A 19 16.20 -2.84 15.87
C PRO A 19 16.69 -1.58 16.60
N ASP A 20 17.41 -0.70 15.90
CA ASP A 20 17.84 0.62 16.37
C ASP A 20 16.78 1.72 16.21
N GLY A 21 15.56 1.36 15.79
CA GLY A 21 14.45 2.28 15.53
C GLY A 21 14.54 3.00 14.18
N THR A 22 15.57 2.75 13.38
CA THR A 22 15.74 3.42 12.09
C THR A 22 14.89 2.76 10.98
N PRO A 23 14.44 3.53 9.97
CA PRO A 23 13.73 2.95 8.84
C PRO A 23 14.67 2.07 7.99
N SER A 24 14.23 0.86 7.66
CA SER A 24 14.98 0.01 6.72
C SER A 24 15.08 0.65 5.33
N ARG A 25 16.04 0.19 4.53
CA ARG A 25 16.19 0.64 3.13
C ARG A 25 14.89 0.48 2.32
N THR A 26 14.14 -0.59 2.54
CA THR A 26 12.85 -0.82 1.88
C THR A 26 11.81 0.22 2.32
N LEU A 27 11.74 0.54 3.60
CA LEU A 27 10.83 1.55 4.14
C LEU A 27 11.14 2.94 3.54
N ARG A 28 12.42 3.33 3.52
CA ARG A 28 12.90 4.57 2.88
C ARG A 28 12.47 4.68 1.43
N LEU A 29 12.77 3.66 0.63
CA LEU A 29 12.43 3.66 -0.79
C LEU A 29 10.92 3.77 -1.06
N ARG A 30 10.07 3.16 -0.20
CA ARG A 30 8.61 3.28 -0.32
C ARG A 30 8.13 4.69 0.00
N VAL A 31 8.64 5.29 1.08
CA VAL A 31 8.30 6.66 1.50
C VAL A 31 8.71 7.65 0.41
N GLU A 32 9.93 7.54 -0.11
CA GLU A 32 10.43 8.41 -1.19
C GLU A 32 9.56 8.32 -2.45
N ALA A 33 9.17 7.11 -2.85
CA ALA A 33 8.29 6.90 -4.01
C ALA A 33 6.89 7.48 -3.78
N ALA A 34 6.32 7.29 -2.58
CA ALA A 34 5.03 7.86 -2.22
C ALA A 34 5.07 9.40 -2.21
N ALA A 35 6.11 10.00 -1.63
CA ALA A 35 6.30 11.45 -1.63
C ALA A 35 6.49 12.01 -3.05
N ALA A 36 7.25 11.31 -3.91
CA ALA A 36 7.43 11.71 -5.30
C ALA A 36 6.12 11.70 -6.09
N PHE A 37 5.30 10.67 -5.88
CA PHE A 37 3.97 10.59 -6.50
C PHE A 37 2.99 11.61 -5.92
N ALA A 38 3.02 11.86 -4.61
CA ALA A 38 2.18 12.86 -3.98
C ALA A 38 2.41 14.26 -4.58
N ARG A 39 3.67 14.61 -4.89
CA ARG A 39 4.01 15.89 -5.55
C ARG A 39 3.45 16.07 -6.96
N THR A 40 3.01 14.99 -7.62
CA THR A 40 2.35 15.06 -8.94
C THR A 40 0.82 15.12 -8.82
N CYS A 41 0.28 15.09 -7.61
CA CYS A 41 -1.16 15.12 -7.34
C CYS A 41 -1.57 16.50 -6.82
N GLU A 42 -2.79 16.93 -7.16
CA GLU A 42 -3.31 18.25 -6.76
C GLU A 42 -3.63 18.31 -5.26
N HIS A 43 -4.28 17.28 -4.72
CA HIS A 43 -4.67 17.18 -3.31
C HIS A 43 -4.36 15.79 -2.71
N PRO A 44 -3.08 15.42 -2.52
CA PRO A 44 -2.72 14.11 -1.98
C PRO A 44 -3.01 14.00 -0.48
N LEU A 45 -3.49 12.83 -0.03
CA LEU A 45 -3.54 12.44 1.38
C LEU A 45 -2.73 11.16 1.56
N LEU A 46 -1.58 11.22 2.22
CA LEU A 46 -0.78 10.03 2.50
C LEU A 46 -1.26 9.35 3.77
N ILE A 47 -1.54 8.05 3.67
CA ILE A 47 -2.00 7.21 4.78
C ILE A 47 -0.93 6.14 5.04
N PRO A 48 0.14 6.45 5.79
CA PRO A 48 1.11 5.45 6.22
C PRO A 48 0.46 4.48 7.23
N THR A 49 0.53 3.17 6.98
CA THR A 49 -0.07 2.12 7.83
C THR A 49 0.97 1.16 8.38
N GLY A 50 0.81 0.79 9.65
CA GLY A 50 1.58 -0.26 10.33
C GLY A 50 1.83 0.05 11.80
N ALA A 51 1.59 -0.93 12.66
CA ALA A 51 1.67 -0.83 14.11
C ALA A 51 3.09 -0.95 14.68
N ALA A 52 3.23 -0.51 15.93
CA ALA A 52 4.42 -0.74 16.74
C ALA A 52 4.62 -2.24 17.03
N ARG A 53 5.89 -2.68 17.10
CA ARG A 53 6.28 -4.06 17.39
C ARG A 53 7.55 -4.10 18.20
N ASP A 54 7.67 -5.08 19.09
CA ASP A 54 8.93 -5.39 19.77
C ASP A 54 9.56 -4.18 20.48
N GLY A 55 8.73 -3.28 21.01
CA GLY A 55 9.17 -2.03 21.66
C GLY A 55 9.67 -0.94 20.71
N LEU A 56 9.61 -1.17 19.40
CA LEU A 56 9.97 -0.20 18.36
C LEU A 56 8.79 0.73 18.03
N PRO A 57 9.07 1.95 17.54
CA PRO A 57 8.05 2.85 16.99
C PRO A 57 7.23 2.18 15.88
N SER A 58 5.99 2.63 15.70
CA SER A 58 5.14 2.13 14.63
C SER A 58 5.72 2.45 13.26
N GLU A 59 5.56 1.52 12.30
CA GLU A 59 5.98 1.74 10.91
C GLU A 59 5.30 3.01 10.35
N ALA A 60 4.03 3.23 10.72
CA ALA A 60 3.27 4.41 10.35
C ALA A 60 3.88 5.72 10.89
N ALA A 61 4.27 5.78 12.16
CA ALA A 61 4.89 6.97 12.77
C ALA A 61 6.26 7.27 12.16
N VAL A 62 7.08 6.23 11.91
CA VAL A 62 8.38 6.38 11.25
C VAL A 62 8.19 6.94 9.83
N MET A 63 7.27 6.38 9.05
CA MET A 63 6.96 6.88 7.71
C MET A 63 6.41 8.31 7.74
N ALA A 64 5.54 8.65 8.70
CA ALA A 64 4.98 9.99 8.85
C ALA A 64 6.07 11.04 9.13
N THR A 65 7.04 10.71 9.98
CA THR A 65 8.20 11.58 10.26
C THR A 65 9.01 11.82 8.99
N MET A 66 9.34 10.75 8.27
CA MET A 66 10.08 10.85 7.01
C MET A 66 9.34 11.64 5.93
N LEU A 67 8.01 11.53 5.86
CA LEU A 67 7.20 12.33 4.93
C LEU A 67 7.27 13.83 5.24
N ARG A 68 7.27 14.20 6.53
CA ARG A 68 7.46 15.59 6.96
C ARG A 68 8.86 16.09 6.62
N ASP A 69 9.88 15.27 6.84
CA ASP A 69 11.28 15.60 6.48
C ASP A 69 11.44 15.81 4.96
N LEU A 70 10.61 15.14 4.16
CA LEU A 70 10.54 15.33 2.69
C LEU A 70 9.67 16.53 2.26
N GLY A 71 9.19 17.34 3.21
CA GLY A 71 8.42 18.56 2.95
C GLY A 71 6.93 18.36 2.72
N ILE A 72 6.37 17.19 3.03
CA ILE A 72 4.91 16.99 3.00
C ILE A 72 4.28 17.66 4.22
N ALA A 73 3.29 18.52 3.98
CA ALA A 73 2.55 19.21 5.04
C ALA A 73 1.79 18.23 5.94
N GLY A 74 1.75 18.51 7.25
CA GLY A 74 1.21 17.58 8.25
C GLY A 74 -0.27 17.25 8.05
N GLU A 75 -1.04 18.21 7.54
CA GLU A 75 -2.46 18.06 7.17
C GLU A 75 -2.71 17.15 5.97
N ASN A 76 -1.65 16.76 5.25
CA ASN A 76 -1.69 15.80 4.14
C ASN A 76 -1.18 14.42 4.56
N ILE A 77 -0.95 14.18 5.86
CA ILE A 77 -0.47 12.90 6.40
C ILE A 77 -1.45 12.42 7.47
N LEU A 78 -2.01 11.23 7.28
CA LEU A 78 -2.91 10.57 8.23
C LEU A 78 -2.35 9.20 8.63
N PRO A 79 -1.54 9.11 9.69
CA PRO A 79 -0.95 7.85 10.13
C PRO A 79 -2.00 6.87 10.67
N GLU A 80 -1.88 5.60 10.28
CA GLU A 80 -2.71 4.50 10.76
C GLU A 80 -1.80 3.49 11.50
N GLU A 81 -1.81 3.55 12.83
CA GLU A 81 -0.82 2.85 13.69
C GLU A 81 -1.31 1.53 14.30
N THR A 82 -2.45 0.99 13.85
CA THR A 82 -3.10 -0.17 14.48
C THR A 82 -2.85 -1.49 13.76
N ALA A 83 -2.54 -1.45 12.46
CA ALA A 83 -2.43 -2.66 11.64
C ALA A 83 -1.15 -3.46 11.84
N ARG A 84 -1.27 -4.76 12.10
CA ARG A 84 -0.17 -5.73 12.27
C ARG A 84 -0.02 -6.70 11.10
N ASP A 85 -0.76 -6.55 10.03
CA ASP A 85 -0.47 -7.24 8.78
C ASP A 85 -1.13 -6.52 7.60
N THR A 86 -0.88 -6.99 6.38
CA THR A 86 -1.42 -6.38 5.18
C THR A 86 -2.96 -6.36 5.16
N LEU A 87 -3.63 -7.37 5.72
CA LEU A 87 -5.10 -7.44 5.74
C LEU A 87 -5.67 -6.48 6.78
N GLU A 88 -5.07 -6.42 7.97
CA GLU A 88 -5.39 -5.43 9.00
C GLU A 88 -5.18 -4.00 8.46
N SER A 89 -4.10 -3.75 7.71
CA SER A 89 -3.82 -2.45 7.06
C SER A 89 -4.93 -2.07 6.08
N VAL A 90 -5.34 -3.00 5.21
CA VAL A 90 -6.42 -2.75 4.24
C VAL A 90 -7.73 -2.45 4.96
N ARG A 91 -8.07 -3.21 6.01
CA ARG A 91 -9.29 -2.99 6.80
C ARG A 91 -9.26 -1.65 7.53
N ALA A 92 -8.15 -1.31 8.17
CA ALA A 92 -7.98 -0.07 8.91
C ALA A 92 -8.03 1.14 7.98
N CYS A 93 -7.28 1.11 6.87
CA CYS A 93 -7.32 2.16 5.86
C CYS A 93 -8.72 2.29 5.24
N SER A 94 -9.41 1.18 4.94
CA SER A 94 -10.79 1.23 4.42
C SER A 94 -11.75 1.90 5.40
N ARG A 95 -11.62 1.63 6.71
CA ARG A 95 -12.43 2.31 7.74
C ARG A 95 -12.16 3.81 7.76
N LEU A 96 -10.90 4.23 7.67
CA LEU A 96 -10.54 5.66 7.60
C LEU A 96 -11.14 6.32 6.36
N LEU A 97 -11.01 5.68 5.19
CA LEU A 97 -11.55 6.18 3.93
C LEU A 97 -13.07 6.32 3.97
N HIS A 98 -13.79 5.32 4.48
CA HIS A 98 -15.25 5.41 4.66
C HIS A 98 -15.65 6.49 5.68
N ALA A 99 -14.91 6.64 6.78
CA ALA A 99 -15.20 7.69 7.77
C ALA A 99 -15.00 9.10 7.19
N MET A 100 -14.11 9.26 6.21
CA MET A 100 -13.95 10.51 5.45
C MET A 100 -14.99 10.69 4.34
N GLY A 101 -15.85 9.70 4.09
CA GLY A 101 -16.81 9.71 2.99
C GLY A 101 -16.16 9.60 1.60
N HIS A 102 -14.95 9.03 1.52
CA HIS A 102 -14.24 8.85 0.25
C HIS A 102 -14.87 7.75 -0.61
N ASP A 103 -15.19 8.06 -1.86
CA ASP A 103 -15.75 7.15 -2.86
C ASP A 103 -14.89 7.06 -4.14
N GLY A 104 -13.78 7.80 -4.17
CA GLY A 104 -12.88 7.93 -5.30
C GLY A 104 -11.82 6.82 -5.41
N PRO A 105 -10.86 6.97 -6.34
CA PRO A 105 -9.76 6.03 -6.46
C PRO A 105 -8.80 6.15 -5.27
N VAL A 106 -8.09 5.07 -4.97
CA VAL A 106 -7.08 5.00 -3.90
C VAL A 106 -5.76 4.55 -4.51
N ALA A 107 -4.71 5.32 -4.32
CA ALA A 107 -3.37 4.95 -4.73
C ALA A 107 -2.70 4.05 -3.68
N VAL A 108 -1.96 3.03 -4.13
CA VAL A 108 -1.25 2.09 -3.26
C VAL A 108 0.26 2.23 -3.48
N ALA A 109 0.98 2.56 -2.42
CA ALA A 109 2.43 2.64 -2.37
C ALA A 109 3.02 1.49 -1.56
N THR A 110 3.82 0.65 -2.22
CA THR A 110 4.53 -0.48 -1.61
C THR A 110 5.69 -0.94 -2.50
N SER A 111 6.44 -1.96 -2.10
CA SER A 111 7.51 -2.54 -2.93
C SER A 111 6.93 -3.37 -4.08
N ALA A 112 7.68 -3.49 -5.20
CA ALA A 112 7.26 -4.22 -6.39
C ALA A 112 6.77 -5.66 -6.11
N TYR A 113 7.41 -6.37 -5.18
CA TYR A 113 7.01 -7.73 -4.80
C TYR A 113 5.70 -7.83 -4.00
N HIS A 114 5.27 -6.76 -3.32
CA HIS A 114 4.04 -6.73 -2.52
C HIS A 114 2.90 -5.99 -3.21
N LEU A 115 3.19 -5.29 -4.30
CA LEU A 115 2.23 -4.48 -5.03
C LEU A 115 1.02 -5.29 -5.52
N PRO A 116 1.18 -6.50 -6.13
CA PRO A 116 0.03 -7.30 -6.55
C PRO A 116 -0.89 -7.67 -5.39
N ARG A 117 -0.32 -8.10 -4.26
CA ARG A 117 -1.08 -8.48 -3.07
C ARG A 117 -1.85 -7.30 -2.48
N CYS A 118 -1.21 -6.15 -2.34
CA CYS A 118 -1.85 -4.96 -1.77
C CYS A 118 -2.96 -4.43 -2.69
N MET A 119 -2.73 -4.41 -4.00
CA MET A 119 -3.73 -4.01 -4.98
C MET A 119 -4.94 -4.95 -4.98
N ALA A 120 -4.71 -6.26 -4.97
CA ALA A 120 -5.78 -7.25 -4.93
C ALA A 120 -6.64 -7.12 -3.66
N LEU A 121 -6.01 -6.96 -2.49
CA LEU A 121 -6.75 -6.82 -1.23
C LEU A 121 -7.55 -5.51 -1.16
N MET A 122 -6.99 -4.40 -1.64
CA MET A 122 -7.72 -3.13 -1.71
C MET A 122 -8.90 -3.21 -2.71
N ALA A 123 -8.71 -3.87 -3.85
CA ALA A 123 -9.79 -4.09 -4.81
C ALA A 123 -10.91 -5.00 -4.25
N LEU A 124 -10.54 -6.07 -3.55
CA LEU A 124 -11.51 -6.93 -2.84
C LEU A 124 -12.24 -6.21 -1.71
N ALA A 125 -11.62 -5.18 -1.12
CA ALA A 125 -12.26 -4.28 -0.16
C ALA A 125 -13.18 -3.23 -0.82
N GLY A 126 -13.34 -3.26 -2.15
CA GLY A 126 -14.26 -2.40 -2.90
C GLY A 126 -13.64 -1.13 -3.47
N TRP A 127 -12.33 -0.93 -3.35
CA TRP A 127 -11.67 0.28 -3.83
C TRP A 127 -11.25 0.22 -5.29
N ARG A 128 -11.37 1.34 -6.00
CA ARG A 128 -10.73 1.53 -7.31
C ARG A 128 -9.26 1.85 -7.11
N VAL A 129 -8.39 0.88 -7.35
CA VAL A 129 -6.97 0.98 -6.98
C VAL A 129 -6.10 1.56 -8.11
N MET A 130 -5.26 2.53 -7.78
CA MET A 130 -4.17 3.02 -8.62
C MET A 130 -2.83 2.57 -8.05
N ARG A 131 -1.87 2.25 -8.93
CA ARG A 131 -0.51 1.93 -8.49
C ARG A 131 0.33 3.20 -8.37
N VAL A 132 1.03 3.34 -7.25
CA VAL A 132 2.17 4.26 -7.18
C VAL A 132 3.37 3.58 -7.83
N PRO A 133 4.06 4.20 -8.80
CA PRO A 133 5.24 3.61 -9.41
C PRO A 133 6.27 3.23 -8.33
N PRO A 134 6.66 1.96 -8.22
CA PRO A 134 7.67 1.57 -7.23
C PRO A 134 9.01 2.24 -7.56
N PRO A 135 9.85 2.49 -6.55
CA PRO A 135 11.15 3.12 -6.74
C PRO A 135 11.99 2.29 -7.74
N PRO A 136 12.75 2.93 -8.64
CA PRO A 136 13.53 2.21 -9.64
C PRO A 136 14.55 1.28 -8.97
N HIS A 137 14.41 -0.03 -9.20
CA HIS A 137 15.44 -0.99 -8.82
C HIS A 137 16.62 -0.86 -9.81
N PRO A 138 17.90 -0.82 -9.36
CA PRO A 138 19.06 -0.68 -10.24
C PRO A 138 19.24 -1.81 -11.28
N ALA A 139 18.40 -2.85 -11.25
CA ALA A 139 18.42 -3.94 -12.23
C ALA A 139 17.77 -3.56 -13.59
N ALA A 140 17.39 -2.29 -13.78
CA ALA A 140 16.66 -1.79 -14.94
C ALA A 140 17.54 -1.05 -15.98
N ARG A 141 18.80 -1.45 -16.16
CA ARG A 141 19.66 -0.90 -17.23
C ARG A 141 19.66 -1.70 -18.53
N SER A 142 18.94 -2.82 -18.64
CA SER A 142 18.83 -3.58 -19.90
C SER A 142 17.38 -3.80 -20.35
N VAL A 143 17.05 -3.20 -21.51
CA VAL A 143 15.74 -3.24 -22.20
C VAL A 143 15.15 -4.65 -22.37
N PRO A 144 15.93 -5.73 -22.63
CA PRO A 144 15.37 -7.08 -22.78
C PRO A 144 14.74 -7.63 -21.50
N ARG A 145 15.28 -7.26 -20.33
CA ARG A 145 14.78 -7.72 -19.03
C ARG A 145 13.45 -7.04 -18.66
N ARG A 146 13.19 -5.83 -19.14
CA ARG A 146 11.93 -5.10 -18.88
C ARG A 146 10.70 -5.85 -19.41
N TRP A 147 10.82 -6.50 -20.56
CA TRP A 147 9.76 -7.34 -21.14
C TRP A 147 9.61 -8.67 -20.40
N PHE A 148 10.73 -9.28 -19.99
CA PHE A 148 10.72 -10.48 -19.15
C PHE A 148 9.95 -10.28 -17.83
N TRP A 149 10.16 -9.15 -17.14
CA TRP A 149 9.46 -8.84 -15.88
C TRP A 149 7.97 -8.52 -16.09
N ARG A 150 7.60 -7.87 -17.20
CA ARG A 150 6.18 -7.64 -17.58
C ARG A 150 5.44 -8.92 -17.90
N LEU A 151 6.10 -9.88 -18.58
CA LEU A 151 5.53 -11.20 -18.86
C LEU A 151 5.45 -12.07 -17.59
N ARG A 152 6.41 -11.93 -16.67
CA ARG A 152 6.42 -12.65 -15.39
C ARG A 152 5.33 -12.19 -14.42
N GLU A 153 4.95 -10.91 -14.45
CA GLU A 153 3.80 -10.39 -13.69
C GLU A 153 2.45 -10.94 -14.19
N GLY A 154 2.34 -11.29 -15.48
CA GLY A 154 1.13 -11.91 -16.04
C GLY A 154 0.97 -13.40 -15.74
N ALA A 155 2.08 -14.12 -15.52
CA ALA A 155 2.08 -15.59 -15.44
C ALA A 155 1.69 -16.16 -14.06
N ALA A 156 1.62 -15.35 -13.00
CA ALA A 156 1.23 -15.81 -11.65
C ALA A 156 -0.28 -15.74 -11.39
N LEU A 157 -1.02 -14.93 -12.16
CA LEU A 157 -2.47 -14.76 -12.04
C LEU A 157 -3.29 -16.05 -12.26
N PRO A 158 -2.92 -16.98 -13.15
CA PRO A 158 -3.69 -18.21 -13.36
C PRO A 158 -3.67 -19.15 -12.15
N TRP A 159 -2.56 -19.19 -11.39
CA TRP A 159 -2.40 -20.10 -10.25
C TRP A 159 -3.22 -19.64 -9.03
N ASP A 160 -3.25 -18.34 -8.78
CA ASP A 160 -4.04 -17.77 -7.68
C ASP A 160 -5.56 -17.86 -7.96
N VAL A 161 -5.98 -17.68 -9.23
CA VAL A 161 -7.36 -17.92 -9.66
C VAL A 161 -7.75 -19.40 -9.50
N LEU A 162 -6.85 -20.33 -9.85
CA LEU A 162 -7.08 -21.76 -9.71
C LEU A 162 -7.21 -22.19 -8.24
N LEU A 163 -6.38 -21.66 -7.34
CA LEU A 163 -6.44 -21.93 -5.90
C LEU A 163 -7.74 -21.40 -5.26
N MET A 164 -8.28 -20.28 -5.75
CA MET A 164 -9.58 -19.77 -5.32
C MET A 164 -10.75 -20.63 -5.82
N LEU A 165 -10.74 -21.04 -7.09
CA LEU A 165 -11.77 -21.94 -7.63
C LEU A 165 -11.79 -23.31 -6.94
N ALA A 166 -10.63 -23.81 -6.51
CA ALA A 166 -10.52 -25.08 -5.79
C ALA A 166 -11.04 -25.00 -4.34
N GLN A 167 -10.97 -23.83 -3.69
CA GLN A 167 -11.46 -23.64 -2.31
C GLN A 167 -12.95 -23.29 -2.24
N GLY A 168 -13.52 -22.68 -3.29
CA GLY A 168 -14.97 -22.48 -3.41
C GLY A 168 -15.80 -23.77 -3.52
N ARG A 169 -15.17 -24.92 -3.82
CA ARG A 169 -15.86 -26.22 -3.96
C ARG A 169 -15.84 -27.09 -2.70
N ARG A 170 -15.10 -26.72 -1.64
CA ARG A 170 -15.03 -27.50 -0.39
C ARG A 170 -16.03 -27.05 0.69
N GLY A 171 -16.81 -26.00 0.43
CA GLY A 171 -17.84 -25.49 1.34
C GLY A 171 -19.26 -26.00 1.08
N ALA A 172 -19.48 -26.92 0.13
CA ALA A 172 -20.82 -27.36 -0.30
C ALA A 172 -21.12 -28.82 0.07
N SER A 173 -20.55 -29.35 1.15
CA SER A 173 -20.80 -30.72 1.59
C SER A 173 -20.80 -30.83 3.12
N SER A 174 -21.90 -30.40 3.74
CA SER A 174 -22.42 -30.88 5.05
C SER A 174 -23.72 -30.14 5.39
N CYS A 175 -24.81 -30.57 4.78
CA CYS A 175 -26.15 -30.50 5.35
C CYS A 175 -26.75 -31.89 5.19
N ASP A 176 -26.76 -32.65 6.29
CA ASP A 176 -27.78 -33.62 6.67
C ASP A 176 -28.09 -33.35 8.15
#